data_AF-K9XUK9-F1
#
_entry.id   AF-K9XUK9-F1
#
_cell.length_a   1.000
_cell.length_b   1.000
_cell.length_c   1.000
_cell.angle_alpha   90.00
_cell.angle_beta   90.00
_cell.angle_gamma   90.00
#
_symmetry.space_group_name_H-M   'P 1'
#
loop_
_entity.id
_entity.type
_entity.pdbx_description
1 polymer ?
#
loop_
_entity_poly.entity_id
_entity_poly.type
_entity_poly.pdbx_seq_one_letter_code
_entity_poly.pdbx_strand_id
1 'polypeptide(L)' 'MSNVYVFDTNVLVSALLFANSSSRKAFEIALDIGKIIISKETVGGLHIIVASHLFVIF' A
#
# COMPACT_ATOMS: atom_id res chain seq x y z
N MET A 1 8.39 -15.25 16.35
CA MET A 1 7.23 -14.36 16.11
C MET A 1 7.49 -13.61 14.81
N SER A 2 6.54 -13.57 13.87
CA SER A 2 6.66 -12.78 12.64
C SER A 2 6.20 -11.34 12.90
N ASN A 3 6.93 -10.34 12.40
CA ASN A 3 6.52 -8.94 12.49
C ASN A 3 5.22 -8.70 11.71
N VAL A 4 4.35 -7.83 12.23
CA VAL A 4 3.07 -7.48 11.59
C VAL A 4 3.08 -5.99 11.28
N TYR A 5 2.78 -5.66 10.02
CA TYR A 5 2.74 -4.29 9.53
C TYR A 5 1.34 -3.95 9.02
N VAL A 6 0.89 -2.74 9.33
CA VAL A 6 -0.36 -2.16 8.85
C VAL A 6 0.00 -0.90 8.08
N PHE A 7 -0.52 -0.79 6.86
CA PHE A 7 -0.29 0.36 5.99
C PHE A 7 -1.61 1.12 5.84
N ASP A 8 -1.55 2.44 6.00
CA ASP A 8 -2.65 3.31 5.60
C ASP A 8 -2.90 3.21 4.10
N THR A 9 -4.15 3.44 3.69
CA THR A 9 -4.56 3.40 2.28
C THR A 9 -3.68 4.28 1.39
N ASN A 10 -3.35 5.51 1.82
CA ASN A 10 -2.52 6.42 1.04
C ASN A 10 -1.07 5.93 0.89
N VAL A 11 -0.50 5.33 1.94
CA VAL A 11 0.85 4.77 1.89
C VAL A 11 0.88 3.57 0.95
N LEU A 12 -0.15 2.72 1.00
CA LEU A 12 -0.29 1.57 0.11
C LEU A 12 -0.48 2.00 -1.35
N VAL A 13 -1.34 2.99 -1.62
CA VAL A 13 -1.51 3.59 -2.95
C VAL A 13 -0.19 4.17 -3.46
N SER A 14 0.51 4.94 -2.63
CA SER A 14 1.80 5.54 -3.00
C SER A 14 2.85 4.47 -3.30
N ALA A 15 2.90 3.40 -2.49
CA ALA A 15 3.78 2.27 -2.73
C ALA A 15 3.47 1.62 -4.08
N LEU A 16 2.20 1.35 -4.39
CA LEU A 16 1.81 0.68 -5.62
C LEU A 16 2.06 1.52 -6.88
N LEU A 17 1.76 2.82 -6.84
CA LEU A 17 1.87 3.71 -8.00
C LEU A 17 3.31 4.18 -8.27
N PHE A 18 4.09 4.44 -7.21
CA PHE A 18 5.41 5.05 -7.34
C PHE A 18 6.52 4.07 -6.97
N ALA A 19 7.07 3.38 -7.98
CA ALA A 19 8.09 2.34 -7.80
C ALA A 19 9.37 2.81 -7.07
N ASN A 20 9.73 4.09 -7.16
CA ASN A 20 10.93 4.63 -6.50
C ASN A 20 10.65 5.35 -5.17
N SER A 21 9.40 5.30 -4.68
CA SER A 21 9.02 6.00 -3.44
C SER A 21 9.54 5.30 -2.17
N SER A 22 9.67 6.07 -1.10
CA SER A 22 9.94 5.52 0.24
C SER A 22 8.85 4.54 0.69
N SER A 23 7.59 4.78 0.29
CA SER A 23 6.46 3.89 0.56
C SER A 23 6.64 2.53 -0.12
N ARG A 24 7.10 2.49 -1.38
CA ARG A 24 7.40 1.23 -2.07
C ARG A 24 8.50 0.45 -1.36
N LYS A 25 9.60 1.12 -1.00
CA LYS A 25 10.71 0.48 -0.27
C LYS A 25 10.26 -0.09 1.07
N ALA A 26 9.49 0.68 1.84
CA ALA A 26 8.95 0.22 3.12
C ALA A 26 8.01 -0.99 2.94
N PHE A 27 7.17 -0.97 1.90
CA PHE A 27 6.26 -2.07 1.59
C PHE A 27 7.03 -3.35 1.22
N GLU A 28 8.07 -3.27 0.40
CA GLU A 28 8.90 -4.42 0.02
C GLU A 28 9.64 -5.01 1.23
N ILE A 29 10.23 -4.17 2.08
CA ILE A 29 10.88 -4.63 3.31
C ILE A 29 9.87 -5.34 4.21
N ALA A 30 8.67 -4.77 4.39
CA ALA A 30 7.62 -5.38 5.22
C ALA A 30 7.13 -6.72 4.68
N LEU A 31 7.10 -6.91 3.35
CA LEU A 31 6.82 -8.20 2.71
C LEU A 31 7.93 -9.24 2.95
N ASP A 32 9.20 -8.81 3.01
CA ASP A 32 10.34 -9.69 3.23
C ASP A 32 10.45 -10.15 4.69
N ILE A 33 10.25 -9.24 5.66
CA ILE A 33 10.54 -9.49 7.08
C ILE A 33 9.30 -9.79 7.94
N GLY A 34 8.11 -9.83 7.35
CA GLY A 34 6.88 -9.95 8.13
C GLY A 34 5.61 -10.24 7.33
N LYS A 35 4.47 -9.89 7.93
CA LYS A 35 3.14 -10.02 7.33
C LYS A 35 2.50 -8.64 7.25
N ILE A 36 1.92 -8.35 6.10
CA ILE A 36 1.13 -7.14 5.90
C ILE A 36 -0.34 -7.48 6.09
N ILE A 37 -1.02 -6.71 6.95
CA ILE A 37 -2.47 -6.81 7.14
C ILE A 37 -3.12 -5.58 6.53
N ILE A 38 -4.13 -5.80 5.70
CA ILE A 38 -4.89 -4.77 5.01
C ILE A 38 -6.37 -5.03 5.32
N SER A 39 -7.12 -3.98 5.66
CA SER A 39 -8.56 -4.13 5.88
C SER A 39 -9.27 -4.44 4.56
N LYS A 40 -10.39 -5.16 4.64
CA LYS A 40 -11.21 -5.47 3.45
C LYS A 40 -11.69 -4.19 2.74
N GLU A 41 -11.98 -3.16 3.51
CA GLU A 41 -12.39 -1.83 3.02
C GLU A 41 -11.27 -1.17 2.20
N THR A 42 -10.03 -1.23 2.69
CA THR A 42 -8.86 -0.71 1.97
C THR A 42 -8.65 -1.46 0.65
N VAL A 43 -8.81 -2.78 0.60
CA VAL A 43 -8.72 -3.56 -0.66
C VAL A 43 -9.77 -3.10 -1.68
N GLY A 44 -11.01 -2.89 -1.24
CA GLY A 44 -12.09 -2.39 -2.10
C GLY A 44 -11.80 -0.98 -2.63
N GLY A 45 -11.31 -0.08 -1.78
CA GLY A 45 -10.89 1.26 -2.18
C GLY A 45 -9.74 1.25 -3.18
N LEU A 46 -8.77 0.35 -3.02
CA LEU A 46 -7.63 0.22 -3.93
C LEU A 46 -8.05 -0.17 -5.35
N HIS A 47 -8.99 -1.11 -5.49
CA HIS A 47 -9.50 -1.50 -6.80
C HIS A 47 -10.11 -0.30 -7.54
N ILE A 48 -10.85 0.56 -6.83
CA ILE A 48 -11.44 1.77 -7.38
C ILE A 48 -10.35 2.77 -7.78
N ILE A 49 -9.36 3.02 -6.92
CA ILE A 49 -8.29 4.00 -7.17
C ILE A 49 -7.45 3.60 -8.39
N VAL A 50 -7.04 2.32 -8.46
CA VAL A 50 -6.22 1.80 -9.57
C VAL A 50 -7.01 1.77 -10.87
N ALA A 51 -8.28 1.36 -10.84
CA ALA A 51 -9.11 1.30 -12.05
C ALA A 51 -9.46 2.69 -12.59
N SER A 52 -9.61 3.71 -11.74
CA SER A 52 -10.17 5.00 -12.14
C SER A 52 -9.18 5.97 -12.77
N HIS A 53 -7.86 5.68 -12.85
CA HIS A 53 -6.83 6.65 -13.30
C HIS A 53 -6.89 8.03 -12.59
N LEU A 54 -7.67 8.16 -11.51
CA LEU A 54 -7.96 9.43 -10.87
C LEU A 54 -6.82 9.74 -9.90
N PHE A 55 -5.81 10.43 -10.41
CA PHE A 55 -4.75 11.02 -9.62
C PHE A 55 -5.29 12.21 -8.85
N VAL A 56 -5.76 11.97 -7.63
CA VAL A 56 -5.93 13.07 -6.67
C VAL A 56 -4.56 13.31 -6.04
N ILE A 57 -3.82 14.24 -6.63
CA ILE A 57 -2.62 14.85 -6.05
C ILE A 57 -3.14 15.94 -5.10
N PHE A 58 -2.98 15.75 -3.80
CA PHE A 58 -3.05 16.83 -2.81
C PHE A 58 -1.65 17.34 -2.52
#